data_AF-A0A935WSX0-F1
#
_entry.id   AF-A0A935WSX0-F1
#
_cell.length_a   1.000
_cell.length_b   1.000
_cell.length_c   1.000
_cell.angle_alpha   90.00
_cell.angle_beta   90.00
_cell.angle_gamma   90.00
#
_symmetry.space_group_name_H-M   'P 1'
#
loop_
_entity.id
_entity.type
_entity.pdbx_description
1 polymer ?
#
loop_
_entity_poly.entity_id
_entity_poly.type
_entity_poly.pdbx_seq_one_letter_code
_entity_poly.pdbx_strand_id
1 'polypeptide(L)'
;MRDFFQGRTRAGGGVIALGLAGLFLNSVGCGSVSDLEAQAADAMSPGAYRLPSLFSLSSDDMRKVFEDGKRSVPPGGCNTVAFAQIEPRSEYFLGRETLRSDCKGPMGLTLSRLETVSGRHELRKAARIFDPSTPVPTRNGFQVTTAYDPSTVVFGGTRWVAFECHGIGFGPMAASCAAPLTDDMTRLDTTRLSVLVDGGSANPSSPYVHSASVPKLLVFQGRLYLYWSSVRARSPGDVWMDIKTRGAELEVNAGYLAVKGHWGPIKPDDPTASVEVWGTIESDSRQNSVADVFQVYTDGASVYALAAVGGWNKASFPGWETRIAHDSRESTMCLTPASRVAGCYRLAIARSPSPLAINGFNVAHAQDSTRRVADNLLPANPQEYSRVIVLPTGETVIAGMYFEQPVVDPGKVDVGRNMWMFYLPGSKPDATETLIKHYYVSILERAPDTSGMAYWKGRIKEREDDGLDVKPVFRDMASFFFNSQEYLGRNTTDRQFVTNLYRTFFQRPPDDGGMEYWLRQLAPVGPRSRNDVLQGFVDSREFTNFMSGLGF
;
A
#
# COMPACT_ATOMS: atom_id res chain seq x y z
N MET A 1 29.35 13.16 69.39
CA MET A 1 30.71 12.62 69.20
C MET A 1 30.62 11.44 68.26
N ARG A 2 31.62 11.25 67.39
CA ARG A 2 31.73 10.20 66.36
C ARG A 2 30.67 10.21 65.25
N ASP A 3 31.00 9.96 63.98
CA ASP A 3 32.27 10.17 63.24
C ASP A 3 31.89 10.44 61.77
N PHE A 4 32.63 11.30 61.05
CA PHE A 4 32.33 11.63 59.65
C PHE A 4 33.58 12.12 58.89
N PHE A 5 33.60 11.90 57.56
CA PHE A 5 34.61 12.36 56.57
C PHE A 5 36.07 11.87 56.69
N GLN A 6 36.42 10.88 55.85
CA GLN A 6 37.39 10.99 54.73
C GLN A 6 37.44 9.64 53.97
N GLY A 7 37.73 9.55 52.66
CA GLY A 7 37.94 10.58 51.63
C GLY A 7 39.23 10.39 50.82
N ARG A 8 39.18 10.62 49.49
CA ARG A 8 40.31 10.68 48.50
C ARG A 8 40.94 9.33 48.10
N THR A 9 41.64 9.11 46.97
CA THR A 9 41.83 9.73 45.60
C THR A 9 42.51 8.64 44.69
N ARG A 10 43.08 8.77 43.47
CA ARG A 10 43.48 9.89 42.57
C ARG A 10 43.74 9.39 41.11
N ALA A 11 43.33 10.16 40.09
CA ALA A 11 43.89 10.22 38.71
C ALA A 11 43.95 8.93 37.84
N GLY A 12 44.03 8.98 36.50
CA GLY A 12 43.87 10.09 35.55
C GLY A 12 44.59 9.83 34.19
N GLY A 13 44.21 10.55 33.11
CA GLY A 13 45.06 10.76 31.93
C GLY A 13 45.02 9.76 30.74
N GLY A 14 44.05 9.93 29.83
CA GLY A 14 44.28 10.17 28.38
C GLY A 14 44.99 9.19 27.40
N VAL A 15 44.32 8.98 26.25
CA VAL A 15 44.84 9.17 24.86
C VAL A 15 45.55 8.01 24.09
N ILE A 16 44.99 7.69 22.90
CA ILE A 16 45.55 7.04 21.66
C ILE A 16 45.79 5.51 21.56
N ALA A 17 44.88 4.88 20.78
CA ALA A 17 44.99 3.94 19.62
C ALA A 17 46.10 2.85 19.42
N LEU A 18 45.72 1.86 18.57
CA LEU A 18 46.48 0.75 17.97
C LEU A 18 46.90 -0.38 18.95
N GLY A 19 46.96 -1.67 18.58
CA GLY A 19 46.57 -2.37 17.34
C GLY A 19 47.23 -3.76 17.25
N LEU A 20 46.68 -4.71 16.45
CA LEU A 20 47.21 -6.08 16.18
C LEU A 20 47.19 -7.06 17.40
N ALA A 21 47.35 -8.39 17.27
CA ALA A 21 46.87 -9.38 16.26
C ALA A 21 47.13 -10.83 16.76
N GLY A 22 46.28 -11.80 16.35
CA GLY A 22 46.53 -13.26 16.50
C GLY A 22 46.26 -13.86 17.90
N LEU A 23 46.21 -15.20 18.05
CA LEU A 23 46.34 -16.28 17.06
C LEU A 23 45.77 -17.61 17.60
N PHE A 24 45.77 -18.65 16.75
CA PHE A 24 45.36 -20.07 16.94
C PHE A 24 43.85 -20.39 16.78
N LEU A 25 43.44 -21.44 16.04
CA LEU A 25 44.18 -22.56 15.41
C LEU A 25 43.61 -23.00 14.04
N ASN A 26 44.50 -23.62 13.24
CA ASN A 26 44.28 -24.33 11.97
C ASN A 26 43.54 -25.68 12.13
N SER A 27 43.10 -26.44 11.10
CA SER A 27 42.62 -26.13 9.73
C SER A 27 42.25 -27.44 8.98
N VAL A 28 41.00 -27.65 8.56
CA VAL A 28 40.57 -28.54 7.44
C VAL A 28 39.18 -28.03 6.99
N GLY A 29 38.81 -27.90 5.72
CA GLY A 29 39.53 -27.97 4.45
C GLY A 29 38.56 -27.55 3.32
N CYS A 30 39.06 -27.06 2.17
CA CYS A 30 38.19 -26.50 1.14
C CYS A 30 37.37 -27.57 0.40
N GLY A 31 36.04 -27.41 0.39
CA GLY A 31 35.16 -27.83 -0.71
C GLY A 31 34.77 -26.60 -1.55
N SER A 32 34.56 -26.76 -2.85
CA SER A 32 34.24 -25.64 -3.75
C SER A 32 32.80 -25.16 -3.60
N VAL A 33 32.57 -23.87 -3.89
CA VAL A 33 31.24 -23.22 -3.87
C VAL A 33 30.40 -23.58 -5.11
N SER A 34 30.57 -24.81 -5.62
CA SER A 34 29.90 -25.36 -6.80
C SER A 34 28.76 -26.31 -6.44
N ASP A 35 28.86 -26.99 -5.29
CA ASP A 35 28.09 -28.21 -5.04
C ASP A 35 26.81 -27.98 -4.22
N LEU A 36 26.61 -26.75 -3.71
CA LEU A 36 25.42 -26.36 -2.94
C LEU A 36 24.27 -25.79 -3.78
N GLU A 37 24.49 -25.44 -5.05
CA GLU A 37 23.41 -24.97 -5.94
C GLU A 37 22.67 -26.13 -6.63
N ALA A 38 23.24 -27.35 -6.61
CA ALA A 38 22.79 -28.49 -7.42
C ALA A 38 21.60 -29.30 -6.86
N GLN A 39 21.08 -29.00 -5.67
CA GLN A 39 20.00 -29.77 -5.02
C GLN A 39 18.69 -29.00 -4.79
N ALA A 40 18.54 -27.80 -5.37
CA ALA A 40 17.32 -26.98 -5.27
C ALA A 40 16.54 -26.87 -6.60
N ALA A 41 16.89 -27.65 -7.62
CA ALA A 41 16.49 -27.41 -9.00
C ALA A 41 15.23 -28.16 -9.49
N ASP A 42 14.78 -29.21 -8.80
CA ASP A 42 13.88 -30.22 -9.37
C ASP A 42 12.54 -30.37 -8.63
N ALA A 43 11.82 -29.25 -8.45
CA ALA A 43 10.49 -29.24 -7.82
C ALA A 43 9.58 -28.02 -8.15
N MET A 44 9.80 -27.26 -9.24
CA MET A 44 8.95 -26.09 -9.58
C MET A 44 8.56 -25.99 -11.06
N SER A 45 7.24 -26.01 -11.31
CA SER A 45 6.60 -25.58 -12.55
C SER A 45 6.73 -24.06 -12.78
N PRO A 46 6.67 -23.55 -14.02
CA PRO A 46 7.19 -22.21 -14.36
C PRO A 46 6.35 -21.06 -13.81
N GLY A 47 7.01 -20.05 -13.23
CA GLY A 47 6.36 -18.81 -12.76
C GLY A 47 7.16 -17.98 -11.76
N ALA A 48 8.45 -17.69 -12.00
CA ALA A 48 9.27 -16.86 -11.11
C ALA A 48 10.31 -16.02 -11.87
N TYR A 49 10.25 -14.69 -11.71
CA TYR A 49 11.23 -13.75 -12.26
C TYR A 49 12.33 -13.41 -11.23
N ARG A 50 13.59 -13.32 -11.68
CA ARG A 50 14.74 -12.77 -10.92
C ARG A 50 15.23 -11.47 -11.57
N LEU A 51 15.99 -10.66 -10.83
CA LEU A 51 16.36 -9.28 -11.20
C LEU A 51 17.86 -8.98 -11.00
N PRO A 52 18.50 -8.19 -11.89
CA PRO A 52 19.73 -7.45 -11.62
C PRO A 52 19.47 -6.06 -11.00
N SER A 53 20.51 -5.23 -10.85
CA SER A 53 20.66 -4.29 -9.72
C SER A 53 21.25 -2.90 -10.03
N LEU A 54 21.33 -2.03 -8.99
CA LEU A 54 22.06 -0.74 -8.87
C LEU A 54 21.34 0.50 -9.47
N PHE A 55 21.55 1.76 -9.03
CA PHE A 55 22.43 2.36 -7.99
C PHE A 55 21.68 3.44 -7.15
N SER A 56 22.37 4.27 -6.34
CA SER A 56 21.82 5.09 -5.22
C SER A 56 22.13 6.60 -5.27
N LEU A 57 21.47 7.40 -4.39
CA LEU A 57 21.93 8.72 -3.91
C LEU A 57 21.37 9.03 -2.48
N SER A 58 21.73 10.18 -1.89
CA SER A 58 21.98 10.36 -0.43
C SER A 58 20.82 10.92 0.46
N SER A 59 21.11 11.04 1.77
CA SER A 59 20.14 10.89 2.88
C SER A 59 19.88 12.12 3.78
N ASP A 60 20.51 13.27 3.56
CA ASP A 60 20.66 14.28 4.62
C ASP A 60 19.46 15.23 4.87
N ASP A 61 18.52 15.35 3.93
CA ASP A 61 17.39 16.29 4.06
C ASP A 61 16.31 15.86 5.09
N MET A 62 16.20 14.55 5.37
CA MET A 62 15.20 14.00 6.30
C MET A 62 15.34 14.52 7.75
N ARG A 63 16.53 15.00 8.13
CA ARG A 63 16.83 15.39 9.51
C ARG A 63 16.09 16.66 9.97
N LYS A 64 15.78 17.59 9.05
CA LYS A 64 15.17 18.90 9.39
C LYS A 64 13.66 18.87 9.66
N VAL A 65 12.99 17.72 9.46
CA VAL A 65 11.54 17.58 9.72
C VAL A 65 11.24 17.25 11.19
N PHE A 66 12.22 16.72 11.94
CA PHE A 66 12.00 16.19 13.29
C PHE A 66 12.77 16.90 14.42
N GLU A 67 13.55 17.94 14.10
CA GLU A 67 14.22 18.82 15.08
C GLU A 67 13.44 20.12 15.37
N ASP A 68 12.09 20.12 15.37
CA ASP A 68 11.37 20.99 16.32
C ASP A 68 9.89 20.63 16.59
N GLY A 69 9.45 20.83 17.83
CA GLY A 69 8.10 20.51 18.31
C GLY A 69 7.03 21.56 18.04
N LYS A 70 7.09 22.30 16.92
CA LYS A 70 6.03 23.22 16.42
C LYS A 70 6.25 23.65 14.96
N ARG A 71 5.18 23.53 14.15
CA ARG A 71 4.97 24.20 12.84
C ARG A 71 6.08 24.03 11.77
N SER A 72 5.82 23.14 10.82
CA SER A 72 5.50 23.62 9.46
C SER A 72 4.62 22.63 8.70
N VAL A 73 3.45 23.09 8.26
CA VAL A 73 2.63 22.43 7.24
C VAL A 73 2.53 23.43 6.08
N PRO A 74 3.32 23.25 5.00
CA PRO A 74 3.21 24.07 3.79
C PRO A 74 1.86 23.82 3.08
N PRO A 75 1.43 24.72 2.17
CA PRO A 75 0.06 24.74 1.65
C PRO A 75 -0.22 23.55 0.71
N GLY A 76 -0.73 22.44 1.25
CA GLY A 76 -1.02 21.22 0.47
C GLY A 76 -2.08 20.26 1.03
N GLY A 77 -2.72 20.59 2.16
CA GLY A 77 -3.82 19.80 2.74
C GLY A 77 -3.40 18.72 3.74
N CYS A 78 -4.17 18.61 4.82
CA CYS A 78 -3.92 17.86 6.05
C CYS A 78 -4.18 16.34 5.95
N ASN A 79 -3.69 15.67 4.90
CA ASN A 79 -3.95 14.24 4.73
C ASN A 79 -2.85 13.39 5.39
N THR A 80 -3.25 12.47 6.26
CA THR A 80 -2.46 11.36 6.81
C THR A 80 -2.94 10.08 6.13
N VAL A 81 -2.05 9.31 5.52
CA VAL A 81 -2.29 8.66 4.23
C VAL A 81 -2.91 7.27 4.36
N ALA A 82 -4.12 7.22 4.93
CA ALA A 82 -5.00 6.06 4.89
C ALA A 82 -5.94 6.12 3.67
N PHE A 83 -5.90 5.09 2.83
CA PHE A 83 -6.68 5.01 1.58
C PHE A 83 -7.11 3.58 1.25
N ALA A 84 -8.07 3.46 0.32
CA ALA A 84 -8.43 2.21 -0.34
C ALA A 84 -8.75 2.44 -1.82
N GLN A 85 -8.27 1.54 -2.67
CA GLN A 85 -8.48 1.58 -4.11
C GLN A 85 -9.89 1.13 -4.51
N ILE A 86 -10.42 1.65 -5.61
CA ILE A 86 -11.81 1.42 -6.05
C ILE A 86 -11.88 0.45 -7.22
N GLU A 87 -11.66 -0.84 -6.96
CA GLU A 87 -11.72 -1.87 -8.02
C GLU A 87 -13.08 -1.89 -8.76
N PRO A 88 -13.10 -2.09 -10.10
CA PRO A 88 -11.95 -2.32 -11.01
C PRO A 88 -11.34 -1.02 -11.58
N ARG A 89 -11.67 0.15 -11.04
CA ARG A 89 -11.13 1.46 -11.46
C ARG A 89 -9.87 1.79 -10.65
N SER A 90 -8.77 1.13 -11.01
CA SER A 90 -7.49 1.25 -10.29
C SER A 90 -6.90 2.67 -10.28
N GLU A 91 -7.38 3.58 -11.13
CA GLU A 91 -7.00 4.99 -11.06
C GLU A 91 -7.71 5.78 -9.94
N TYR A 92 -8.70 5.21 -9.24
CA TYR A 92 -9.45 5.89 -8.18
C TYR A 92 -9.21 5.33 -6.77
N PHE A 93 -9.20 6.25 -5.80
CA PHE A 93 -8.88 6.00 -4.40
C PHE A 93 -9.85 6.71 -3.47
N LEU A 94 -10.41 5.98 -2.50
CA LEU A 94 -11.01 6.58 -1.32
C LEU A 94 -9.93 6.93 -0.30
N GLY A 95 -10.10 8.04 0.41
CA GLY A 95 -9.21 8.45 1.51
C GLY A 95 -9.94 9.32 2.54
N ARG A 96 -9.19 9.88 3.50
CA ARG A 96 -9.70 10.80 4.53
C ARG A 96 -9.24 12.24 4.30
N GLU A 97 -9.89 13.22 4.91
CA GLU A 97 -9.42 14.62 5.01
C GLU A 97 -9.90 15.29 6.31
N THR A 98 -9.12 16.21 6.87
CA THR A 98 -9.63 17.07 7.96
C THR A 98 -10.63 18.08 7.38
N LEU A 99 -11.79 18.23 8.01
CA LEU A 99 -12.82 19.17 7.56
C LEU A 99 -12.45 20.64 7.87
N ARG A 100 -11.44 20.87 8.72
CA ARG A 100 -10.88 22.18 9.07
C ARG A 100 -9.50 22.39 8.46
N SER A 101 -9.17 23.65 8.19
CA SER A 101 -7.88 24.10 7.63
C SER A 101 -6.71 24.10 8.63
N ASP A 102 -6.97 23.98 9.93
CA ASP A 102 -5.94 23.90 10.97
C ASP A 102 -5.47 22.46 11.28
N CYS A 103 -5.86 21.50 10.43
CA CYS A 103 -5.57 20.07 10.55
C CYS A 103 -6.06 19.41 11.85
N LYS A 104 -7.17 19.91 12.43
CA LYS A 104 -7.76 19.42 13.70
C LYS A 104 -9.26 19.21 13.58
N GLY A 105 -9.82 18.40 14.47
CA GLY A 105 -11.26 18.15 14.54
C GLY A 105 -11.73 17.03 13.59
N PRO A 106 -13.00 17.06 13.15
CA PRO A 106 -13.61 15.92 12.46
C PRO A 106 -13.03 15.68 11.07
N MET A 107 -13.01 14.40 10.68
CA MET A 107 -12.59 13.94 9.37
C MET A 107 -13.80 13.63 8.47
N GLY A 108 -13.64 13.89 7.18
CA GLY A 108 -14.55 13.41 6.13
C GLY A 108 -13.82 12.48 5.16
N LEU A 109 -14.58 11.91 4.22
CA LEU A 109 -14.03 10.99 3.22
C LEU A 109 -13.92 11.67 1.85
N THR A 110 -12.84 11.35 1.14
CA THR A 110 -12.51 11.88 -0.18
C THR A 110 -12.50 10.82 -1.26
N LEU A 111 -12.76 11.26 -2.49
CA LEU A 111 -12.34 10.57 -3.70
C LEU A 111 -11.11 11.27 -4.24
N SER A 112 -10.06 10.51 -4.54
CA SER A 112 -8.85 10.95 -5.24
C SER A 112 -8.62 10.10 -6.48
N ARG A 113 -7.84 10.63 -7.42
CA ARG A 113 -7.39 9.96 -8.63
C ARG A 113 -5.87 9.90 -8.66
N LEU A 114 -5.31 8.77 -9.08
CA LEU A 114 -3.90 8.60 -9.35
C LEU A 114 -3.60 9.05 -10.78
N GLU A 115 -2.70 10.02 -10.93
CA GLU A 115 -2.29 10.58 -12.22
C GLU A 115 -0.77 10.50 -12.38
N THR A 116 -0.27 10.28 -13.61
CA THR A 116 1.16 10.36 -13.91
C THR A 116 1.49 11.76 -14.44
N VAL A 117 2.41 12.45 -13.77
CA VAL A 117 2.69 13.87 -13.92
C VAL A 117 4.21 14.03 -13.97
N SER A 118 4.75 14.36 -15.15
CA SER A 118 6.20 14.53 -15.38
C SER A 118 7.06 13.36 -14.87
N GLY A 119 6.58 12.11 -15.06
CA GLY A 119 7.29 10.89 -14.65
C GLY A 119 7.13 10.48 -13.18
N ARG A 120 6.38 11.23 -12.36
CA ARG A 120 5.97 10.82 -11.01
C ARG A 120 4.49 10.50 -10.98
N HIS A 121 4.04 9.67 -10.04
CA HIS A 121 2.59 9.57 -9.78
C HIS A 121 2.18 10.59 -8.71
N GLU A 122 0.98 11.16 -8.84
CA GLU A 122 0.39 12.09 -7.87
C GLU A 122 -1.07 11.70 -7.59
N LEU A 123 -1.44 11.54 -6.32
CA LEU A 123 -2.85 11.43 -5.92
C LEU A 123 -3.49 12.83 -5.88
N ARG A 124 -4.33 13.14 -6.87
CA ARG A 124 -5.13 14.37 -6.92
C ARG A 124 -6.51 14.15 -6.30
N LYS A 125 -6.93 15.02 -5.39
CA LYS A 125 -8.32 14.99 -4.88
C LYS A 125 -9.30 15.32 -6.01
N ALA A 126 -10.28 14.45 -6.23
CA ALA A 126 -11.38 14.64 -7.17
C ALA A 126 -12.65 15.16 -6.49
N ALA A 127 -13.01 14.64 -5.31
CA ALA A 127 -14.21 15.06 -4.57
C ALA A 127 -14.09 14.87 -3.05
N ARG A 128 -14.99 15.51 -2.29
CA ARG A 128 -15.37 15.11 -0.93
C ARG A 128 -16.65 14.28 -1.05
N ILE A 129 -16.61 13.01 -0.67
CA ILE A 129 -17.75 12.09 -0.80
C ILE A 129 -18.58 11.99 0.49
N PHE A 130 -18.03 12.43 1.62
CA PHE A 130 -18.72 12.44 2.91
C PHE A 130 -18.22 13.57 3.81
N ASP A 131 -19.16 14.32 4.39
CA ASP A 131 -18.90 15.47 5.27
C ASP A 131 -19.76 15.38 6.53
N PRO A 132 -19.29 14.71 7.60
CA PRO A 132 -20.00 14.60 8.87
C PRO A 132 -19.80 15.80 9.81
N SER A 133 -19.45 16.99 9.30
CA SER A 133 -19.37 18.22 10.12
C SER A 133 -20.71 18.59 10.79
N THR A 134 -21.82 18.22 10.15
CA THR A 134 -23.15 18.13 10.78
C THR A 134 -23.41 16.65 11.12
N PRO A 135 -23.89 16.30 12.33
CA PRO A 135 -24.13 14.90 12.70
C PRO A 135 -25.06 14.17 11.74
N VAL A 136 -24.59 13.07 11.15
CA VAL A 136 -25.33 12.30 10.15
C VAL A 136 -26.00 11.09 10.82
N PRO A 137 -27.35 11.01 10.84
CA PRO A 137 -28.04 9.91 11.50
C PRO A 137 -27.81 8.57 10.78
N THR A 138 -27.79 7.49 11.57
CA THR A 138 -27.67 6.11 11.10
C THR A 138 -28.98 5.34 11.32
N ARG A 139 -29.18 4.22 10.61
CA ARG A 139 -30.31 3.29 10.85
C ARG A 139 -30.48 2.92 12.32
N ASN A 140 -29.37 2.75 13.02
CA ASN A 140 -29.31 2.19 14.37
C ASN A 140 -29.42 3.25 15.48
N GLY A 141 -29.74 4.51 15.16
CA GLY A 141 -29.99 5.60 16.11
C GLY A 141 -28.78 6.45 16.48
N PHE A 142 -27.56 5.99 16.17
CA PHE A 142 -26.31 6.75 16.29
C PHE A 142 -26.27 7.91 15.30
N GLN A 143 -25.43 8.92 15.56
CA GLN A 143 -25.14 10.00 14.60
C GLN A 143 -23.62 10.14 14.39
N VAL A 144 -23.16 9.93 13.15
CA VAL A 144 -21.73 10.03 12.79
C VAL A 144 -21.31 11.48 12.69
N THR A 145 -20.22 11.85 13.38
CA THR A 145 -19.64 13.20 13.36
C THR A 145 -18.20 13.24 12.82
N THR A 146 -17.63 12.09 12.45
CA THR A 146 -16.28 11.95 11.91
C THR A 146 -16.11 10.60 11.21
N ALA A 147 -15.30 10.54 10.14
CA ALA A 147 -15.05 9.33 9.36
C ALA A 147 -13.60 9.22 8.85
N TYR A 148 -13.01 8.02 8.97
CA TYR A 148 -11.62 7.71 8.67
C TYR A 148 -11.53 6.39 7.86
N ASP A 149 -10.35 6.13 7.32
CA ASP A 149 -9.84 4.81 6.95
C ASP A 149 -10.84 3.92 6.17
N PRO A 150 -11.26 4.38 4.97
CA PRO A 150 -12.26 3.69 4.18
C PRO A 150 -11.74 2.40 3.55
N SER A 151 -12.65 1.47 3.27
CA SER A 151 -12.47 0.26 2.46
C SER A 151 -13.71 0.01 1.61
N THR A 152 -13.57 -0.48 0.38
CA THR A 152 -14.70 -0.63 -0.56
C THR A 152 -14.68 -1.95 -1.32
N VAL A 153 -15.88 -2.46 -1.64
CA VAL A 153 -16.11 -3.60 -2.54
C VAL A 153 -17.38 -3.36 -3.36
N VAL A 154 -17.57 -4.14 -4.43
CA VAL A 154 -18.88 -4.30 -5.07
C VAL A 154 -19.50 -5.63 -4.60
N PHE A 155 -20.69 -5.57 -3.99
CA PHE A 155 -21.42 -6.75 -3.53
C PHE A 155 -22.94 -6.58 -3.77
N GLY A 156 -23.57 -7.59 -4.36
CA GLY A 156 -24.99 -7.51 -4.75
C GLY A 156 -25.29 -6.36 -5.73
N GLY A 157 -24.35 -6.04 -6.62
CA GLY A 157 -24.44 -4.89 -7.53
C GLY A 157 -24.20 -3.52 -6.88
N THR A 158 -24.21 -3.42 -5.55
CA THR A 158 -23.97 -2.17 -4.81
C THR A 158 -22.49 -2.00 -4.49
N ARG A 159 -21.93 -0.80 -4.74
CA ARG A 159 -20.60 -0.44 -4.23
C ARG A 159 -20.71 -0.01 -2.76
N TRP A 160 -20.22 -0.84 -1.85
CA TRP A 160 -20.20 -0.57 -0.42
C TRP A 160 -18.90 0.10 0.00
N VAL A 161 -18.98 1.00 0.98
CA VAL A 161 -17.83 1.58 1.68
C VAL A 161 -18.03 1.35 3.17
N ALA A 162 -17.12 0.59 3.79
CA ALA A 162 -16.95 0.61 5.24
C ALA A 162 -15.89 1.66 5.60
N PHE A 163 -16.04 2.30 6.75
CA PHE A 163 -15.12 3.33 7.24
C PHE A 163 -15.14 3.39 8.76
N GLU A 164 -14.00 3.72 9.36
CA GLU A 164 -13.94 3.95 10.80
C GLU A 164 -14.72 5.22 11.13
N CYS A 165 -15.54 5.20 12.17
CA CYS A 165 -16.47 6.26 12.50
C CYS A 165 -16.63 6.45 14.02
N HIS A 166 -17.09 7.64 14.40
CA HIS A 166 -17.50 7.94 15.77
C HIS A 166 -18.48 9.13 15.79
N GLY A 167 -19.06 9.43 16.95
CA GLY A 167 -20.01 10.53 17.12
C GLY A 167 -20.98 10.32 18.28
N ILE A 168 -22.23 10.76 18.10
CA ILE A 168 -23.25 10.76 19.16
C ILE A 168 -23.91 9.37 19.27
N GLY A 169 -24.02 8.87 20.50
CA GLY A 169 -24.65 7.59 20.83
C GLY A 169 -23.71 6.37 20.77
N PHE A 170 -22.49 6.53 20.26
CA PHE A 170 -21.48 5.47 20.19
C PHE A 170 -20.92 5.10 21.57
N GLY A 171 -20.34 3.90 21.67
CA GLY A 171 -19.50 3.52 22.81
C GLY A 171 -18.16 4.28 22.85
N PRO A 172 -17.31 4.01 23.86
CA PRO A 172 -16.16 4.86 24.23
C PRO A 172 -14.94 4.79 23.29
N MET A 173 -15.06 4.09 22.15
CA MET A 173 -13.96 3.80 21.23
C MET A 173 -14.46 3.88 19.78
N ALA A 174 -13.54 4.01 18.83
CA ALA A 174 -13.86 4.07 17.40
C ALA A 174 -14.64 2.83 16.93
N ALA A 175 -15.56 3.05 16.00
CA ALA A 175 -16.52 2.06 15.50
C ALA A 175 -16.32 1.81 13.99
N SER A 176 -16.89 0.73 13.47
CA SER A 176 -16.95 0.44 12.03
C SER A 176 -18.35 0.75 11.49
N CYS A 177 -18.46 1.78 10.65
CA CYS A 177 -19.67 2.12 9.90
C CYS A 177 -19.60 1.58 8.47
N ALA A 178 -20.74 1.49 7.80
CA ALA A 178 -20.79 1.31 6.35
C ALA A 178 -21.98 2.04 5.70
N ALA A 179 -21.78 2.49 4.46
CA ALA A 179 -22.81 3.01 3.57
C ALA A 179 -22.47 2.68 2.10
N PRO A 180 -23.44 2.70 1.18
CA PRO A 180 -23.17 2.65 -0.25
C PRO A 180 -22.45 3.92 -0.73
N LEU A 181 -21.57 3.79 -1.72
CA LEU A 181 -21.13 4.89 -2.57
C LEU A 181 -22.07 4.97 -3.78
N THR A 182 -22.42 6.18 -4.25
CA THR A 182 -23.19 6.35 -5.48
C THR A 182 -22.43 5.86 -6.71
N ASP A 183 -23.15 5.48 -7.78
CA ASP A 183 -22.53 4.91 -9.00
C ASP A 183 -21.65 5.93 -9.75
N ASP A 184 -21.94 7.22 -9.59
CA ASP A 184 -21.10 8.33 -10.07
C ASP A 184 -19.86 8.61 -9.18
N MET A 185 -19.75 7.91 -8.05
CA MET A 185 -18.72 8.03 -7.00
C MET A 185 -18.65 9.40 -6.32
N THR A 186 -19.68 10.26 -6.46
CA THR A 186 -19.67 11.63 -5.93
C THR A 186 -19.98 11.73 -4.44
N ARG A 187 -20.75 10.79 -3.86
CA ARG A 187 -21.18 10.85 -2.45
C ARG A 187 -21.48 9.47 -1.85
N LEU A 188 -21.40 9.36 -0.52
CA LEU A 188 -22.03 8.26 0.20
C LEU A 188 -23.56 8.45 0.26
N ASP A 189 -24.29 7.34 0.13
CA ASP A 189 -25.73 7.27 0.37
C ASP A 189 -26.01 7.14 1.88
N THR A 190 -26.10 8.28 2.55
CA THR A 190 -26.33 8.36 3.99
C THR A 190 -27.71 7.83 4.43
N THR A 191 -28.67 7.65 3.50
CA THR A 191 -29.96 7.03 3.83
C THR A 191 -29.81 5.54 4.17
N ARG A 192 -28.73 4.92 3.66
CA ARG A 192 -28.35 3.51 3.88
C ARG A 192 -27.14 3.35 4.79
N LEU A 193 -26.85 4.35 5.64
CA LEU A 193 -25.78 4.34 6.63
C LEU A 193 -26.14 3.52 7.88
N SER A 194 -25.28 2.57 8.24
CA SER A 194 -25.40 1.68 9.40
C SER A 194 -24.10 1.60 10.21
N VAL A 195 -24.22 1.35 11.51
CA VAL A 195 -23.08 0.96 12.37
C VAL A 195 -23.03 -0.57 12.39
N LEU A 196 -21.89 -1.16 12.05
CA LEU A 196 -21.71 -2.62 11.98
C LEU A 196 -21.12 -3.18 13.28
N VAL A 197 -20.15 -2.47 13.83
CA VAL A 197 -19.45 -2.80 15.08
C VAL A 197 -19.24 -1.51 15.86
N ASP A 198 -19.77 -1.42 17.08
CA ASP A 198 -19.70 -0.23 17.93
C ASP A 198 -18.66 -0.43 19.05
N GLY A 199 -17.82 0.58 19.32
CA GLY A 199 -16.71 0.50 20.26
C GLY A 199 -17.14 0.19 21.70
N GLY A 200 -16.24 -0.33 22.53
CA GLY A 200 -16.51 -0.78 23.91
C GLY A 200 -16.15 -2.25 24.10
N SER A 201 -16.85 -2.96 24.99
CA SER A 201 -16.67 -4.40 25.19
C SER A 201 -18.01 -5.12 25.25
N ALA A 202 -18.02 -6.38 24.78
CA ALA A 202 -19.12 -7.34 24.94
C ALA A 202 -19.39 -7.70 26.41
N ASN A 203 -18.42 -7.47 27.30
CA ASN A 203 -18.58 -7.60 28.75
C ASN A 203 -18.57 -6.20 29.40
N PRO A 204 -19.73 -5.66 29.83
CA PRO A 204 -19.82 -4.34 30.48
C PRO A 204 -19.06 -4.21 31.81
N SER A 205 -18.63 -5.33 32.42
CA SER A 205 -17.79 -5.35 33.62
C SER A 205 -16.30 -5.52 33.32
N SER A 206 -15.90 -5.50 32.04
CA SER A 206 -14.51 -5.54 31.62
C SER A 206 -13.80 -4.21 31.98
N PRO A 207 -12.58 -4.25 32.57
CA PRO A 207 -11.72 -3.06 32.68
C PRO A 207 -11.02 -2.70 31.35
N TYR A 208 -11.35 -3.40 30.27
CA TYR A 208 -10.85 -3.17 28.93
C TYR A 208 -11.99 -2.84 27.96
N VAL A 209 -11.75 -1.87 27.10
CA VAL A 209 -12.59 -1.50 25.96
C VAL A 209 -11.83 -1.76 24.66
N HIS A 210 -12.56 -1.98 23.58
CA HIS A 210 -12.02 -2.29 22.26
C HIS A 210 -12.51 -1.28 21.23
N SER A 211 -11.69 -0.95 20.24
CA SER A 211 -12.15 -0.29 19.01
C SER A 211 -12.56 -1.30 17.95
N ALA A 212 -13.32 -0.84 16.95
CA ALA A 212 -13.49 -1.50 15.67
C ALA A 212 -12.83 -0.63 14.58
N SER A 213 -11.53 -0.40 14.75
CA SER A 213 -10.74 0.50 13.91
C SER A 213 -10.42 -0.09 12.53
N VAL A 214 -10.11 0.78 11.57
CA VAL A 214 -9.66 0.45 10.20
C VAL A 214 -10.48 -0.70 9.59
N PRO A 215 -11.74 -0.52 9.17
CA PRO A 215 -12.50 -1.61 8.58
C PRO A 215 -11.96 -2.02 7.21
N LYS A 216 -11.94 -3.33 6.94
CA LYS A 216 -11.64 -3.93 5.64
C LYS A 216 -12.85 -4.75 5.18
N LEU A 217 -13.35 -4.50 3.96
CA LEU A 217 -14.37 -5.35 3.33
C LEU A 217 -13.73 -6.36 2.37
N LEU A 218 -14.33 -7.55 2.25
CA LEU A 218 -13.92 -8.58 1.30
C LEU A 218 -15.13 -9.33 0.74
N VAL A 219 -15.18 -9.54 -0.57
CA VAL A 219 -16.05 -10.55 -1.17
C VAL A 219 -15.22 -11.81 -1.42
N PHE A 220 -15.63 -12.93 -0.83
CA PHE A 220 -14.99 -14.24 -1.02
C PHE A 220 -16.05 -15.31 -1.27
N GLN A 221 -15.94 -16.04 -2.38
CA GLN A 221 -16.84 -17.13 -2.77
C GLN A 221 -18.33 -16.74 -2.67
N GLY A 222 -18.68 -15.57 -3.20
CA GLY A 222 -20.06 -15.06 -3.22
C GLY A 222 -20.61 -14.53 -1.90
N ARG A 223 -19.80 -14.46 -0.83
CA ARG A 223 -20.17 -13.95 0.50
C ARG A 223 -19.36 -12.72 0.86
N LEU A 224 -19.94 -11.83 1.67
CA LEU A 224 -19.32 -10.58 2.11
C LEU A 224 -18.80 -10.71 3.55
N TYR A 225 -17.61 -10.17 3.79
CA TYR A 225 -16.95 -10.20 5.10
C TYR A 225 -16.46 -8.81 5.49
N LEU A 226 -16.46 -8.54 6.80
CA LEU A 226 -15.82 -7.39 7.43
C LEU A 226 -14.68 -7.89 8.31
N TYR A 227 -13.56 -7.17 8.29
CA TYR A 227 -12.48 -7.29 9.26
C TYR A 227 -12.21 -5.94 9.90
N TRP A 228 -11.89 -5.91 11.20
CA TRP A 228 -11.52 -4.70 11.93
C TRP A 228 -10.32 -4.97 12.83
N SER A 229 -9.62 -3.88 13.13
CA SER A 229 -8.50 -3.85 14.06
C SER A 229 -9.07 -3.59 15.45
N SER A 230 -9.17 -4.66 16.25
CA SER A 230 -9.54 -4.62 17.65
C SER A 230 -8.34 -4.13 18.47
N VAL A 231 -8.21 -2.81 18.60
CA VAL A 231 -7.29 -2.20 19.57
C VAL A 231 -7.90 -2.36 20.96
N ARG A 232 -7.25 -3.15 21.83
CA ARG A 232 -7.66 -3.31 23.24
C ARG A 232 -6.99 -2.24 24.09
N ALA A 233 -7.76 -1.47 24.84
CA ALA A 233 -7.27 -0.45 25.76
C ALA A 233 -7.86 -0.62 27.18
N ARG A 234 -7.11 -0.28 28.22
CA ARG A 234 -7.61 -0.24 29.61
C ARG A 234 -8.42 1.05 29.83
N SER A 235 -9.59 0.93 30.47
CA SER A 235 -10.43 2.06 30.84
C SER A 235 -10.60 2.12 32.37
N PRO A 236 -10.58 3.32 33.01
CA PRO A 236 -10.29 4.63 32.41
C PRO A 236 -8.80 4.81 32.06
N GLY A 237 -8.51 5.74 31.16
CA GLY A 237 -7.15 6.19 30.82
C GLY A 237 -6.63 5.75 29.45
N ASP A 238 -7.42 4.99 28.69
CA ASP A 238 -7.27 4.64 27.27
C ASP A 238 -5.87 4.13 26.88
N VAL A 239 -5.21 3.45 27.81
CA VAL A 239 -3.89 2.82 27.63
C VAL A 239 -4.03 1.62 26.70
N TRP A 240 -3.43 1.71 25.51
CA TRP A 240 -3.39 0.62 24.53
C TRP A 240 -2.56 -0.57 25.09
N MET A 241 -3.12 -1.77 24.99
CA MET A 241 -2.55 -3.01 25.54
C MET A 241 -2.04 -3.93 24.44
N ASP A 242 -2.84 -4.12 23.40
CA ASP A 242 -2.55 -4.92 22.21
C ASP A 242 -3.52 -4.59 21.07
N ILE A 243 -3.14 -4.94 19.84
CA ILE A 243 -4.02 -4.89 18.66
C ILE A 243 -4.14 -6.30 18.09
N LYS A 244 -5.37 -6.72 17.78
CA LYS A 244 -5.67 -7.96 17.06
C LYS A 244 -6.63 -7.71 15.91
N THR A 245 -6.64 -8.58 14.91
CA THR A 245 -7.65 -8.53 13.84
C THR A 245 -8.77 -9.52 14.10
N ARG A 246 -9.99 -9.01 14.09
CA ARG A 246 -11.22 -9.80 14.16
C ARG A 246 -12.04 -9.60 12.89
N GLY A 247 -12.94 -10.54 12.60
CA GLY A 247 -13.81 -10.45 11.43
C GLY A 247 -15.12 -11.21 11.58
N ALA A 248 -16.08 -10.87 10.74
CA ALA A 248 -17.42 -11.47 10.69
C ALA A 248 -17.95 -11.51 9.24
N GLU A 249 -18.94 -12.38 9.00
CA GLU A 249 -19.73 -12.35 7.76
C GLU A 249 -20.76 -11.21 7.84
N LEU A 250 -20.96 -10.49 6.74
CA LEU A 250 -22.02 -9.49 6.62
C LEU A 250 -23.18 -10.01 5.76
N GLU A 251 -24.36 -9.46 5.98
CA GLU A 251 -25.51 -9.63 5.08
C GLU A 251 -26.15 -8.27 4.74
N VAL A 252 -26.87 -8.21 3.61
CA VAL A 252 -27.67 -7.04 3.23
C VAL A 252 -29.09 -7.24 3.75
N ASN A 253 -29.45 -6.50 4.80
CA ASN A 253 -30.74 -6.58 5.48
C ASN A 253 -31.51 -5.26 5.25
N ALA A 254 -32.66 -5.35 4.56
CA ALA A 254 -33.52 -4.21 4.21
C ALA A 254 -32.79 -3.03 3.53
N GLY A 255 -31.76 -3.34 2.73
CA GLY A 255 -30.96 -2.34 2.00
C GLY A 255 -29.75 -1.78 2.76
N TYR A 256 -29.48 -2.22 3.99
CA TYR A 256 -28.30 -1.84 4.78
C TYR A 256 -27.37 -3.03 4.95
N LEU A 257 -26.09 -2.80 5.26
CA LEU A 257 -25.24 -3.87 5.79
C LEU A 257 -25.50 -4.09 7.29
N ALA A 258 -25.38 -5.34 7.71
CA ALA A 258 -25.38 -5.76 9.10
C ALA A 258 -24.41 -6.94 9.27
N VAL A 259 -23.93 -7.17 10.49
CA VAL A 259 -23.27 -8.44 10.81
C VAL A 259 -24.32 -9.54 10.78
N LYS A 260 -24.00 -10.67 10.13
CA LYS A 260 -24.99 -11.70 9.83
C LYS A 260 -25.66 -12.25 11.09
N GLY A 261 -26.98 -12.32 11.08
CA GLY A 261 -27.81 -12.72 12.23
C GLY A 261 -27.99 -11.64 13.30
N HIS A 262 -27.36 -10.46 13.16
CA HIS A 262 -27.36 -9.39 14.17
C HIS A 262 -27.99 -8.11 13.62
N TRP A 263 -29.12 -7.69 14.20
CA TRP A 263 -29.88 -6.50 13.74
C TRP A 263 -29.33 -5.16 14.26
N GLY A 264 -28.54 -5.20 15.33
CA GLY A 264 -27.81 -4.04 15.86
C GLY A 264 -26.30 -4.21 15.69
N PRO A 265 -25.49 -3.15 15.93
CA PRO A 265 -24.05 -3.26 15.94
C PRO A 265 -23.58 -4.22 17.04
N ILE A 266 -22.64 -5.09 16.71
CA ILE A 266 -21.98 -5.98 17.68
C ILE A 266 -20.87 -5.22 18.41
N LYS A 267 -20.31 -5.81 19.48
CA LYS A 267 -19.10 -5.27 20.12
C LYS A 267 -17.82 -5.88 19.52
N PRO A 268 -16.67 -5.18 19.54
CA PRO A 268 -15.55 -5.54 18.67
C PRO A 268 -14.84 -6.81 19.11
N ASP A 269 -14.94 -7.14 20.40
CA ASP A 269 -14.41 -8.31 21.09
C ASP A 269 -15.37 -9.51 21.14
N ASP A 270 -16.61 -9.36 20.67
CA ASP A 270 -17.68 -10.36 20.80
C ASP A 270 -17.30 -11.72 20.17
N PRO A 271 -17.13 -12.80 20.96
CA PRO A 271 -16.72 -14.11 20.46
C PRO A 271 -17.87 -14.95 19.89
N THR A 272 -19.12 -14.49 20.04
CA THR A 272 -20.31 -15.15 19.49
C THR A 272 -20.65 -14.64 18.10
N ALA A 273 -20.36 -13.35 17.84
CA ALA A 273 -20.62 -12.69 16.56
C ALA A 273 -19.39 -12.51 15.66
N SER A 274 -18.16 -12.74 16.17
CA SER A 274 -16.93 -12.52 15.41
C SER A 274 -15.80 -13.50 15.75
N VAL A 275 -14.88 -13.69 14.79
CA VAL A 275 -13.72 -14.57 14.88
C VAL A 275 -12.44 -13.73 14.99
N GLU A 276 -11.54 -14.09 15.92
CA GLU A 276 -10.15 -13.61 15.93
C GLU A 276 -9.39 -14.32 14.79
N VAL A 277 -9.12 -13.61 13.69
CA VAL A 277 -8.50 -14.19 12.48
C VAL A 277 -6.99 -14.00 12.44
N TRP A 278 -6.49 -12.97 13.11
CA TRP A 278 -5.05 -12.75 13.34
C TRP A 278 -4.85 -12.20 14.76
N GLY A 279 -4.34 -13.04 15.65
CA GLY A 279 -4.05 -12.73 17.05
C GLY A 279 -2.56 -12.52 17.33
N THR A 280 -2.26 -12.19 18.58
CA THR A 280 -0.89 -12.06 19.08
C THR A 280 -0.30 -13.44 19.43
N ILE A 281 1.02 -13.61 19.28
CA ILE A 281 1.75 -14.83 19.65
C ILE A 281 2.57 -14.52 20.91
N GLU A 282 2.12 -14.96 22.08
CA GLU A 282 2.71 -14.57 23.37
C GLU A 282 4.21 -14.89 23.48
N SER A 283 4.63 -16.04 22.94
CA SER A 283 6.01 -16.51 22.95
C SER A 283 6.94 -15.84 21.93
N ASP A 284 6.42 -15.16 20.90
CA ASP A 284 7.25 -14.39 19.95
C ASP A 284 7.26 -12.92 20.36
N SER A 285 8.40 -12.44 20.86
CA SER A 285 8.61 -11.02 21.18
C SER A 285 8.48 -10.09 19.97
N ARG A 286 8.28 -10.62 18.76
CA ARG A 286 7.99 -9.89 17.52
C ARG A 286 6.50 -10.00 17.07
N GLN A 287 5.63 -10.68 17.81
CA GLN A 287 4.19 -10.74 17.52
C GLN A 287 3.31 -10.79 18.79
N ASN A 288 3.86 -10.65 20.00
CA ASN A 288 3.11 -10.77 21.25
C ASN A 288 2.19 -9.58 21.62
N SER A 289 2.13 -8.51 20.80
CA SER A 289 1.36 -7.30 21.14
C SER A 289 0.59 -6.65 19.97
N VAL A 290 0.93 -6.91 18.71
CA VAL A 290 0.15 -6.44 17.55
C VAL A 290 0.03 -7.52 16.47
N ALA A 291 -1.19 -7.65 15.95
CA ALA A 291 -1.57 -8.30 14.72
C ALA A 291 -2.64 -7.43 14.01
N ASP A 292 -2.20 -6.31 13.43
CA ASP A 292 -3.06 -5.29 12.82
C ASP A 292 -3.11 -5.47 11.31
N VAL A 293 -4.10 -6.23 10.81
CA VAL A 293 -4.42 -6.31 9.38
C VAL A 293 -5.00 -4.98 8.96
N PHE A 294 -4.45 -4.37 7.91
CA PHE A 294 -4.95 -3.11 7.38
C PHE A 294 -5.46 -3.20 5.94
N GLN A 295 -5.24 -4.33 5.25
CA GLN A 295 -5.91 -4.66 3.99
C GLN A 295 -6.09 -6.18 3.84
N VAL A 296 -7.16 -6.60 3.16
CA VAL A 296 -7.35 -7.99 2.71
C VAL A 296 -7.67 -8.03 1.20
N TYR A 297 -7.35 -9.14 0.56
CA TYR A 297 -7.65 -9.42 -0.85
C TYR A 297 -7.77 -10.93 -1.09
N THR A 298 -8.09 -11.35 -2.32
CA THR A 298 -8.25 -12.77 -2.68
C THR A 298 -7.91 -13.03 -4.14
N ASP A 299 -7.41 -14.24 -4.42
CA ASP A 299 -7.26 -14.83 -5.76
C ASP A 299 -8.48 -15.69 -6.16
N GLY A 300 -9.52 -15.75 -5.31
CA GLY A 300 -10.70 -16.60 -5.43
C GLY A 300 -10.59 -17.96 -4.71
N ALA A 301 -9.38 -18.43 -4.41
CA ALA A 301 -9.10 -19.70 -3.75
C ALA A 301 -8.67 -19.53 -2.27
N SER A 302 -7.92 -18.48 -1.97
CA SER A 302 -7.39 -18.10 -0.66
C SER A 302 -7.74 -16.64 -0.33
N VAL A 303 -7.81 -16.33 0.96
CA VAL A 303 -7.83 -14.95 1.45
C VAL A 303 -6.43 -14.56 1.88
N TYR A 304 -5.99 -13.37 1.47
CA TYR A 304 -4.72 -12.78 1.84
C TYR A 304 -4.95 -11.60 2.75
N ALA A 305 -4.12 -11.45 3.78
CA ALA A 305 -4.12 -10.31 4.68
C ALA A 305 -2.75 -9.63 4.66
N LEU A 306 -2.74 -8.32 4.43
CA LEU A 306 -1.61 -7.41 4.59
C LEU A 306 -1.74 -6.73 5.95
N ALA A 307 -0.73 -6.89 6.79
CA ALA A 307 -0.79 -6.53 8.20
C ALA A 307 0.54 -5.96 8.71
N ALA A 308 0.48 -5.36 9.91
CA ALA A 308 1.64 -5.23 10.76
C ALA A 308 1.62 -6.28 11.89
N VAL A 309 2.79 -6.82 12.20
CA VAL A 309 3.04 -7.63 13.41
C VAL A 309 4.02 -6.92 14.32
N GLY A 310 3.62 -6.77 15.58
CA GLY A 310 4.32 -6.00 16.60
C GLY A 310 4.44 -6.76 17.93
N GLY A 311 5.47 -6.46 18.69
CA GLY A 311 5.76 -7.13 19.94
C GLY A 311 6.96 -6.50 20.63
N TRP A 312 7.14 -6.84 21.90
CA TRP A 312 8.24 -6.37 22.74
C TRP A 312 8.48 -7.33 23.91
N ASN A 313 9.63 -7.24 24.59
CA ASN A 313 9.89 -8.09 25.75
C ASN A 313 9.17 -7.57 27.01
N LYS A 314 7.94 -8.02 27.24
CA LYS A 314 7.12 -7.68 28.42
C LYS A 314 7.82 -7.96 29.75
N ALA A 315 8.69 -8.98 29.82
CA ALA A 315 9.46 -9.30 31.02
C ALA A 315 10.57 -8.26 31.33
N SER A 316 11.04 -7.52 30.34
CA SER A 316 12.00 -6.41 30.55
C SER A 316 11.35 -5.15 31.15
N PHE A 317 10.01 -5.09 31.23
CA PHE A 317 9.28 -3.91 31.72
C PHE A 317 8.20 -4.27 32.77
N PRO A 318 8.59 -4.66 34.00
CA PRO A 318 7.64 -4.96 35.07
C PRO A 318 6.70 -3.78 35.37
N GLY A 319 5.40 -4.06 35.48
CA GLY A 319 4.38 -3.03 35.72
C GLY A 319 4.29 -2.02 34.57
N TRP A 320 4.25 -2.49 33.32
CA TRP A 320 4.09 -1.65 32.13
C TRP A 320 2.67 -1.09 31.97
N GLU A 321 1.66 -1.83 32.45
CA GLU A 321 0.22 -1.56 32.29
C GLU A 321 -0.29 -0.24 32.91
N THR A 322 0.60 0.48 33.60
CA THR A 322 0.34 1.78 34.26
C THR A 322 1.22 2.91 33.74
N ARG A 323 2.11 2.66 32.76
CA ARG A 323 3.15 3.62 32.33
C ARG A 323 2.91 4.27 30.97
N ILE A 324 2.07 3.69 30.13
CA ILE A 324 1.87 4.11 28.73
C ILE A 324 1.19 5.50 28.63
N ALA A 325 0.42 5.91 29.64
CA ALA A 325 -0.53 7.01 29.54
C ALA A 325 0.03 8.36 29.05
N HIS A 326 1.27 8.75 29.39
CA HIS A 326 1.76 10.13 29.22
C HIS A 326 3.26 10.32 28.89
N ASP A 327 4.04 9.27 28.56
CA ASP A 327 5.49 9.43 28.31
C ASP A 327 5.93 9.04 26.88
N SER A 328 6.86 9.83 26.36
CA SER A 328 7.68 9.69 25.14
C SER A 328 8.33 8.30 24.87
N ARG A 329 8.14 7.34 25.79
CA ARG A 329 8.62 5.95 25.72
C ARG A 329 7.72 5.01 24.92
N GLU A 330 6.63 5.49 24.31
CA GLU A 330 5.97 4.78 23.19
C GLU A 330 6.97 4.34 22.12
N SER A 331 8.05 5.10 21.95
CA SER A 331 9.20 4.77 21.12
C SER A 331 9.82 3.38 21.37
N THR A 332 9.63 2.75 22.54
CA THR A 332 10.10 1.37 22.81
C THR A 332 9.01 0.29 22.71
N MET A 333 7.78 0.66 22.34
CA MET A 333 6.64 -0.26 22.25
C MET A 333 6.12 -0.33 20.81
N CYS A 334 6.11 -1.54 20.24
CA CYS A 334 5.67 -1.78 18.87
C CYS A 334 4.14 -1.91 18.75
N LEU A 335 3.41 -0.94 19.32
CA LEU A 335 1.94 -0.88 19.29
C LEU A 335 1.38 -0.07 18.11
N THR A 336 2.14 0.90 17.57
CA THR A 336 1.65 1.83 16.53
C THR A 336 2.66 1.94 15.38
N PRO A 337 2.21 2.30 14.16
CA PRO A 337 3.12 2.59 13.04
C PRO A 337 3.96 3.87 13.26
N ALA A 338 3.60 4.71 14.25
CA ALA A 338 4.41 5.87 14.64
C ALA A 338 5.68 5.51 15.46
N SER A 339 5.89 4.22 15.80
CA SER A 339 7.04 3.77 16.59
C SER A 339 8.34 3.82 15.78
N ARG A 340 9.27 4.70 16.19
CA ARG A 340 10.52 4.99 15.46
C ARG A 340 11.61 3.92 15.54
N VAL A 341 11.40 2.81 16.25
CA VAL A 341 12.42 1.74 16.36
C VAL A 341 12.44 0.91 15.08
N ALA A 342 13.62 0.77 14.50
CA ALA A 342 13.81 -0.04 13.30
C ALA A 342 13.42 -1.51 13.56
N GLY A 343 12.70 -2.09 12.60
CA GLY A 343 12.11 -3.41 12.68
C GLY A 343 11.00 -3.58 13.72
N CYS A 344 10.42 -2.52 14.29
CA CYS A 344 9.46 -2.62 15.41
C CYS A 344 8.03 -3.01 14.98
N TYR A 345 7.43 -2.23 14.08
CA TYR A 345 6.11 -2.48 13.50
C TYR A 345 6.31 -3.09 12.10
N ARG A 346 6.31 -4.43 12.00
CA ARG A 346 6.82 -5.14 10.80
C ARG A 346 5.69 -5.48 9.84
N LEU A 347 5.87 -5.15 8.56
CA LEU A 347 4.96 -5.58 7.50
C LEU A 347 4.95 -7.12 7.38
N ALA A 348 3.76 -7.69 7.22
CA ALA A 348 3.54 -9.12 7.03
C ALA A 348 2.44 -9.36 5.99
N ILE A 349 2.61 -10.37 5.14
CA ILE A 349 1.55 -10.89 4.27
C ILE A 349 1.34 -12.36 4.61
N ALA A 350 0.10 -12.74 4.92
CA ALA A 350 -0.27 -14.13 5.20
C ALA A 350 -1.51 -14.56 4.40
N ARG A 351 -1.57 -15.84 3.98
CA ARG A 351 -2.73 -16.45 3.31
C ARG A 351 -3.46 -17.45 4.21
N SER A 352 -4.78 -17.45 4.12
CA SER A 352 -5.69 -18.40 4.77
C SER A 352 -6.65 -19.00 3.73
N PRO A 353 -6.91 -20.33 3.73
CA PRO A 353 -7.90 -20.95 2.86
C PRO A 353 -9.35 -20.69 3.31
N SER A 354 -9.57 -19.98 4.42
CA SER A 354 -10.89 -19.61 4.93
C SER A 354 -10.90 -18.15 5.41
N PRO A 355 -11.95 -17.37 5.09
CA PRO A 355 -12.06 -15.97 5.50
C PRO A 355 -12.19 -15.78 7.01
N LEU A 356 -12.72 -16.79 7.74
CA LEU A 356 -13.02 -16.71 9.17
C LEU A 356 -12.46 -17.93 9.94
N ALA A 357 -11.24 -18.34 9.63
CA ALA A 357 -10.51 -19.30 10.46
C ALA A 357 -9.96 -18.64 11.73
N ILE A 358 -10.19 -19.26 12.90
CA ILE A 358 -9.60 -18.82 14.18
C ILE A 358 -8.07 -18.81 14.04
N ASN A 359 -7.47 -17.64 14.19
CA ASN A 359 -6.04 -17.39 14.03
C ASN A 359 -5.47 -17.91 12.69
N GLY A 360 -6.27 -17.94 11.62
CA GLY A 360 -5.89 -18.50 10.31
C GLY A 360 -4.60 -17.89 9.74
N PHE A 361 -4.38 -16.60 9.97
CA PHE A 361 -3.16 -15.90 9.53
C PHE A 361 -1.96 -16.09 10.48
N ASN A 362 -2.16 -16.56 11.72
CA ASN A 362 -1.07 -17.02 12.59
C ASN A 362 -0.61 -18.44 12.22
N VAL A 363 -1.56 -19.34 11.91
CA VAL A 363 -1.25 -20.73 11.52
C VAL A 363 -0.38 -20.76 10.26
N ALA A 364 -0.59 -19.78 9.37
CA ALA A 364 0.24 -19.50 8.20
C ALA A 364 1.73 -19.16 8.49
N HIS A 365 2.10 -18.83 9.73
CA HIS A 365 3.49 -18.68 10.16
C HIS A 365 4.02 -19.94 10.87
N ALA A 366 3.15 -20.67 11.58
CA ALA A 366 3.54 -21.74 12.50
C ALA A 366 3.57 -23.15 11.90
N GLN A 367 2.82 -23.43 10.84
CA GLN A 367 2.67 -24.80 10.28
C GLN A 367 3.19 -24.97 8.85
N ASP A 368 3.19 -23.90 8.05
CA ASP A 368 3.51 -23.95 6.62
C ASP A 368 4.08 -22.59 6.20
N SER A 369 5.41 -22.48 6.14
CA SER A 369 6.10 -21.22 5.83
C SER A 369 5.78 -20.68 4.43
N THR A 370 5.23 -21.49 3.52
CA THR A 370 4.73 -21.01 2.21
C THR A 370 3.46 -20.18 2.32
N ARG A 371 2.87 -20.03 3.51
CA ARG A 371 1.67 -19.23 3.76
C ARG A 371 1.94 -17.83 4.28
N ARG A 372 3.20 -17.48 4.57
CA ARG A 372 3.63 -16.12 4.90
C ARG A 372 4.72 -15.68 3.92
N VAL A 373 4.61 -14.48 3.35
CA VAL A 373 5.73 -13.91 2.59
C VAL A 373 6.85 -13.64 3.58
N ALA A 374 8.05 -14.17 3.31
CA ALA A 374 9.18 -14.09 4.22
C ALA A 374 9.51 -12.63 4.57
N ASP A 375 9.66 -12.32 5.85
CA ASP A 375 9.78 -10.95 6.38
C ASP A 375 10.93 -10.15 5.72
N ASN A 376 11.99 -10.82 5.25
CA ASN A 376 13.13 -10.20 4.56
C ASN A 376 12.85 -9.79 3.10
N LEU A 377 11.66 -10.10 2.57
CA LEU A 377 11.19 -9.70 1.24
C LEU A 377 10.17 -8.55 1.31
N LEU A 378 9.90 -8.00 2.49
CA LEU A 378 8.90 -6.96 2.73
C LEU A 378 9.55 -5.65 3.23
N PRO A 379 9.07 -4.47 2.77
CA PRO A 379 9.49 -3.19 3.32
C PRO A 379 9.31 -3.09 4.84
N ALA A 380 10.39 -2.75 5.55
CA ALA A 380 10.39 -2.54 7.00
C ALA A 380 10.11 -1.06 7.36
N ASN A 381 9.67 -0.82 8.59
CA ASN A 381 9.44 0.49 9.20
C ASN A 381 8.32 1.36 8.56
N PRO A 382 7.13 0.82 8.22
CA PRO A 382 5.99 1.63 7.80
C PRO A 382 5.57 2.66 8.88
N GLN A 383 5.54 3.94 8.51
CA GLN A 383 5.06 5.06 9.36
C GLN A 383 3.52 5.12 9.42
N GLU A 384 2.85 4.53 8.43
CA GLU A 384 1.40 4.48 8.26
C GLU A 384 1.00 3.15 7.61
N TYR A 385 -0.30 2.90 7.45
CA TYR A 385 -0.80 1.64 6.91
C TYR A 385 -0.51 1.47 5.40
N SER A 386 0.48 0.64 5.07
CA SER A 386 0.78 0.25 3.70
C SER A 386 -0.45 -0.35 2.97
N ARG A 387 -0.45 -0.29 1.65
CA ARG A 387 -1.51 -0.83 0.79
C ARG A 387 -0.92 -1.53 -0.42
N VAL A 388 -1.35 -2.76 -0.69
CA VAL A 388 -1.27 -3.33 -2.03
C VAL A 388 -2.23 -2.54 -2.93
N ILE A 389 -1.72 -2.01 -4.03
CA ILE A 389 -2.50 -1.32 -5.06
C ILE A 389 -2.14 -1.87 -6.44
N VAL A 390 -3.11 -1.86 -7.35
CA VAL A 390 -2.92 -2.14 -8.78
C VAL A 390 -2.72 -0.80 -9.49
N LEU A 391 -1.75 -0.68 -10.38
CA LEU A 391 -1.56 0.54 -11.17
C LEU A 391 -2.51 0.56 -12.39
N PRO A 392 -2.73 1.71 -13.06
CA PRO A 392 -3.46 1.76 -14.32
C PRO A 392 -2.83 0.92 -15.45
N THR A 393 -1.58 0.50 -15.29
CA THR A 393 -0.83 -0.45 -16.13
C THR A 393 -1.17 -1.93 -15.84
N GLY A 394 -1.91 -2.22 -14.77
CA GLY A 394 -2.18 -3.58 -14.26
C GLY A 394 -1.10 -4.13 -13.32
N GLU A 395 -0.05 -3.38 -13.06
CA GLU A 395 1.10 -3.78 -12.24
C GLU A 395 0.75 -3.68 -10.74
N THR A 396 1.18 -4.63 -9.90
CA THR A 396 0.82 -4.64 -8.47
C THR A 396 2.00 -4.23 -7.59
N VAL A 397 1.77 -3.25 -6.71
CA VAL A 397 2.79 -2.65 -5.84
C VAL A 397 2.28 -2.46 -4.41
N ILE A 398 3.17 -2.43 -3.43
CA ILE A 398 2.89 -1.94 -2.07
C ILE A 398 3.22 -0.44 -2.02
N ALA A 399 2.21 0.40 -1.78
CA ALA A 399 2.36 1.82 -1.48
C ALA A 399 2.39 2.06 0.05
N GLY A 400 3.22 3.00 0.53
CA GLY A 400 3.22 3.42 1.95
C GLY A 400 4.31 4.45 2.30
N MET A 401 4.27 5.00 3.51
CA MET A 401 5.32 5.85 4.08
C MET A 401 6.23 5.04 5.01
N TYR A 402 7.54 5.29 5.03
CA TYR A 402 8.53 4.48 5.77
C TYR A 402 9.58 5.35 6.48
N PHE A 403 10.06 4.96 7.68
CA PHE A 403 11.00 5.79 8.48
C PHE A 403 12.39 5.91 7.86
N GLU A 404 12.87 4.83 7.25
CA GLU A 404 14.15 4.76 6.55
C GLU A 404 13.86 4.42 5.09
N GLN A 405 14.62 4.99 4.15
CA GLN A 405 14.59 4.49 2.77
C GLN A 405 15.25 3.10 2.75
N PRO A 406 14.58 2.03 2.29
CA PRO A 406 15.21 0.70 2.21
C PRO A 406 16.45 0.78 1.31
N VAL A 407 17.62 0.37 1.83
CA VAL A 407 18.92 0.72 1.21
C VAL A 407 19.08 0.13 -0.20
N VAL A 408 18.42 -0.99 -0.53
CA VAL A 408 18.50 -1.64 -1.84
C VAL A 408 17.11 -2.08 -2.32
N ASP A 409 16.57 -1.38 -3.32
CA ASP A 409 15.50 -1.88 -4.21
C ASP A 409 15.55 -1.08 -5.54
N PRO A 410 15.76 -1.73 -6.71
CA PRO A 410 15.73 -1.11 -8.04
C PRO A 410 14.31 -1.05 -8.66
N GLY A 411 13.25 -1.08 -7.85
CA GLY A 411 11.85 -0.95 -8.25
C GLY A 411 11.08 0.20 -7.60
N LYS A 412 11.75 1.10 -6.87
CA LYS A 412 11.10 2.21 -6.15
C LYS A 412 10.48 3.23 -7.10
N VAL A 413 9.26 3.70 -6.77
CA VAL A 413 8.65 4.89 -7.42
C VAL A 413 8.18 5.87 -6.34
N ASP A 414 8.54 7.15 -6.49
CA ASP A 414 8.03 8.25 -5.68
C ASP A 414 6.61 8.63 -6.14
N VAL A 415 5.68 8.67 -5.18
CA VAL A 415 4.27 9.04 -5.39
C VAL A 415 3.90 10.36 -4.68
N GLY A 416 4.92 11.11 -4.28
CA GLY A 416 4.82 12.39 -3.59
C GLY A 416 4.53 12.25 -2.10
N ARG A 417 4.68 13.37 -1.37
CA ARG A 417 4.38 13.49 0.07
C ARG A 417 5.09 12.45 0.97
N ASN A 418 6.28 11.99 0.57
CA ASN A 418 7.08 10.97 1.25
C ASN A 418 6.44 9.56 1.26
N MET A 419 5.43 9.32 0.43
CA MET A 419 4.90 7.98 0.16
C MET A 419 5.67 7.34 -1.01
N TRP A 420 5.86 6.02 -0.96
CA TRP A 420 6.69 5.24 -1.87
C TRP A 420 5.96 3.98 -2.34
N MET A 421 6.15 3.62 -3.60
CA MET A 421 5.70 2.34 -4.17
C MET A 421 6.88 1.36 -4.34
N PHE A 422 6.62 0.09 -3.99
CA PHE A 422 7.53 -1.05 -4.09
C PHE A 422 6.82 -2.19 -4.83
N TYR A 423 7.43 -2.81 -5.84
CA TYR A 423 6.83 -4.00 -6.47
C TYR A 423 6.77 -5.17 -5.49
N LEU A 424 5.76 -6.04 -5.61
CA LEU A 424 5.75 -7.28 -4.83
C LEU A 424 6.93 -8.18 -5.25
N PRO A 425 7.50 -8.98 -4.33
CA PRO A 425 8.59 -9.91 -4.66
C PRO A 425 8.22 -10.84 -5.82
N GLY A 426 9.04 -10.82 -6.88
CA GLY A 426 8.79 -11.58 -8.11
C GLY A 426 7.75 -10.98 -9.07
N SER A 427 7.16 -9.82 -8.76
CA SER A 427 6.15 -9.15 -9.60
C SER A 427 6.66 -7.92 -10.36
N LYS A 428 7.96 -7.58 -10.28
CA LYS A 428 8.52 -6.52 -11.14
C LYS A 428 8.34 -6.97 -12.60
N PRO A 429 7.57 -6.22 -13.41
CA PRO A 429 7.23 -6.65 -14.75
C PRO A 429 8.45 -6.56 -15.67
N ASP A 430 8.45 -7.44 -16.67
CA ASP A 430 9.33 -7.34 -17.82
C ASP A 430 9.00 -6.04 -18.58
N ALA A 431 9.94 -5.08 -18.57
CA ALA A 431 9.76 -3.77 -19.21
C ALA A 431 9.47 -3.89 -20.72
N THR A 432 10.05 -4.90 -21.37
CA THR A 432 9.77 -5.24 -22.76
C THR A 432 8.32 -5.69 -22.91
N GLU A 433 7.82 -6.56 -22.04
CA GLU A 433 6.43 -7.04 -22.10
C GLU A 433 5.39 -5.95 -21.75
N THR A 434 5.64 -5.12 -20.72
CA THR A 434 4.78 -3.97 -20.40
C THR A 434 4.75 -2.99 -21.59
N LEU A 435 5.89 -2.67 -22.20
CA LEU A 435 5.94 -1.71 -23.29
C LEU A 435 5.30 -2.25 -24.58
N ILE A 436 5.43 -3.56 -24.88
CA ILE A 436 4.66 -4.22 -25.94
C ILE A 436 3.15 -4.10 -25.67
N LYS A 437 2.66 -4.51 -24.49
CA LYS A 437 1.22 -4.40 -24.12
C LYS A 437 0.72 -2.97 -24.29
N HIS A 438 1.50 -2.00 -23.82
CA HIS A 438 1.20 -0.58 -23.93
C HIS A 438 1.09 -0.09 -25.38
N TYR A 439 1.94 -0.57 -26.30
CA TYR A 439 1.90 -0.18 -27.71
C TYR A 439 0.68 -0.77 -28.43
N TYR A 440 0.33 -2.04 -28.17
CA TYR A 440 -0.91 -2.65 -28.66
C TYR A 440 -2.15 -1.87 -28.17
N VAL A 441 -2.24 -1.58 -26.87
CA VAL A 441 -3.40 -0.87 -26.30
C VAL A 441 -3.48 0.59 -26.78
N SER A 442 -2.37 1.32 -26.84
CA SER A 442 -2.37 2.76 -27.20
C SER A 442 -2.59 3.03 -28.68
N ILE A 443 -2.27 2.06 -29.56
CA ILE A 443 -2.42 2.21 -31.01
C ILE A 443 -3.65 1.44 -31.51
N LEU A 444 -3.75 0.15 -31.19
CA LEU A 444 -4.77 -0.78 -31.72
C LEU A 444 -5.99 -0.96 -30.79
N GLU A 445 -5.96 -0.43 -29.57
CA GLU A 445 -7.06 -0.53 -28.58
C GLU A 445 -7.47 -1.97 -28.20
N ARG A 446 -6.55 -2.93 -28.38
CA ARG A 446 -6.67 -4.32 -27.92
C ARG A 446 -5.41 -4.78 -27.19
N ALA A 447 -5.52 -5.93 -26.52
CA ALA A 447 -4.37 -6.68 -26.06
C ALA A 447 -3.61 -7.35 -27.24
N PRO A 448 -2.30 -7.60 -27.09
CA PRO A 448 -1.59 -8.52 -27.99
C PRO A 448 -2.16 -9.93 -27.90
N ASP A 449 -2.28 -10.58 -29.05
CA ASP A 449 -2.42 -12.03 -29.14
C ASP A 449 -1.09 -12.75 -28.82
N THR A 450 -1.14 -14.05 -28.56
CA THR A 450 0.02 -14.84 -28.11
C THR A 450 1.17 -14.83 -29.12
N SER A 451 0.86 -14.89 -30.42
CA SER A 451 1.86 -14.88 -31.49
C SER A 451 2.47 -13.49 -31.68
N GLY A 452 1.64 -12.44 -31.67
CA GLY A 452 2.06 -11.05 -31.70
C GLY A 452 2.95 -10.68 -30.52
N MET A 453 2.64 -11.14 -29.31
CA MET A 453 3.49 -10.97 -28.13
C MET A 453 4.86 -11.66 -28.33
N ALA A 454 4.84 -12.95 -28.68
CA ALA A 454 6.07 -13.74 -28.84
C ALA A 454 6.99 -13.15 -29.92
N TYR A 455 6.43 -12.64 -31.02
CA TYR A 455 7.19 -11.99 -32.09
C TYR A 455 7.99 -10.77 -31.59
N TRP A 456 7.34 -9.82 -30.92
CA TRP A 456 8.03 -8.60 -30.46
C TRP A 456 9.02 -8.88 -29.33
N LYS A 457 8.71 -9.80 -28.40
CA LYS A 457 9.68 -10.25 -27.39
C LYS A 457 10.91 -10.89 -28.05
N GLY A 458 10.70 -11.70 -29.09
CA GLY A 458 11.79 -12.28 -29.89
C GLY A 458 12.66 -11.22 -30.57
N ARG A 459 12.05 -10.22 -31.23
CA ARG A 459 12.78 -9.13 -31.92
C ARG A 459 13.59 -8.23 -30.99
N ILE A 460 13.17 -8.09 -29.73
CA ILE A 460 13.94 -7.36 -28.72
C ILE A 460 15.07 -8.24 -28.19
N LYS A 461 14.79 -9.49 -27.80
CA LYS A 461 15.80 -10.44 -27.34
C LYS A 461 16.92 -10.68 -28.36
N GLU A 462 16.58 -10.77 -29.65
CA GLU A 462 17.54 -10.85 -30.76
C GLU A 462 18.60 -9.74 -30.69
N ARG A 463 18.20 -8.51 -30.35
CA ARG A 463 19.12 -7.39 -30.17
C ARG A 463 19.83 -7.39 -28.84
N GLU A 464 19.19 -7.81 -27.76
CA GLU A 464 19.81 -7.93 -26.45
C GLU A 464 20.95 -8.97 -26.47
N ASP A 465 20.74 -10.10 -27.15
CA ASP A 465 21.75 -11.16 -27.35
C ASP A 465 22.91 -10.69 -28.24
N ASP A 466 22.65 -9.86 -29.25
CA ASP A 466 23.67 -9.21 -30.09
C ASP A 466 24.36 -7.99 -29.41
N GLY A 467 23.89 -7.55 -28.24
CA GLY A 467 24.41 -6.36 -27.54
C GLY A 467 24.06 -5.02 -28.22
N LEU A 468 22.96 -4.97 -28.97
CA LEU A 468 22.51 -3.82 -29.77
C LEU A 468 21.40 -3.01 -29.07
N ASP A 469 21.31 -1.71 -29.40
CA ASP A 469 20.20 -0.86 -28.96
C ASP A 469 18.84 -1.41 -29.43
N VAL A 470 17.92 -1.58 -28.49
CA VAL A 470 16.57 -2.12 -28.67
C VAL A 470 15.53 -1.05 -29.04
N LYS A 471 15.82 0.25 -28.83
CA LYS A 471 14.91 1.37 -29.15
C LYS A 471 14.40 1.35 -30.61
N PRO A 472 15.21 0.97 -31.62
CA PRO A 472 14.72 0.74 -32.98
C PRO A 472 13.59 -0.29 -33.11
N VAL A 473 13.52 -1.32 -32.25
CA VAL A 473 12.44 -2.32 -32.32
C VAL A 473 11.11 -1.72 -31.89
N PHE A 474 11.11 -0.83 -30.89
CA PHE A 474 9.91 -0.10 -30.48
C PHE A 474 9.47 0.91 -31.55
N ARG A 475 10.40 1.62 -32.19
CA ARG A 475 10.10 2.42 -33.40
C ARG A 475 9.46 1.56 -34.50
N ASP A 476 10.05 0.41 -34.81
CA ASP A 476 9.59 -0.47 -35.89
C ASP A 476 8.19 -1.03 -35.56
N MET A 477 7.93 -1.38 -34.30
CA MET A 477 6.62 -1.80 -33.79
C MET A 477 5.56 -0.71 -33.89
N ALA A 478 5.85 0.50 -33.44
CA ALA A 478 4.93 1.63 -33.57
C ALA A 478 4.66 1.96 -35.04
N SER A 479 5.70 1.99 -35.88
CA SER A 479 5.60 2.23 -37.32
C SER A 479 4.71 1.18 -37.99
N PHE A 480 4.88 -0.11 -37.64
CA PHE A 480 4.06 -1.21 -38.12
C PHE A 480 2.58 -1.07 -37.69
N PHE A 481 2.31 -0.76 -36.41
CA PHE A 481 0.93 -0.59 -35.95
C PHE A 481 0.25 0.65 -36.52
N PHE A 482 0.90 1.82 -36.54
CA PHE A 482 0.33 3.06 -37.10
C PHE A 482 0.08 3.01 -38.61
N ASN A 483 0.79 2.14 -39.35
CA ASN A 483 0.57 1.89 -40.78
C ASN A 483 -0.24 0.60 -41.05
N SER A 484 -0.72 -0.09 -40.02
CA SER A 484 -1.53 -1.31 -40.17
C SER A 484 -2.94 -0.99 -40.67
N GLN A 485 -3.56 -1.93 -41.39
CA GLN A 485 -4.98 -1.82 -41.78
C GLN A 485 -5.92 -1.72 -40.57
N GLU A 486 -5.53 -2.32 -39.44
CA GLU A 486 -6.25 -2.24 -38.16
C GLU A 486 -6.27 -0.81 -37.62
N TYR A 487 -5.17 -0.06 -37.71
CA TYR A 487 -5.15 1.36 -37.34
C TYR A 487 -5.78 2.28 -38.40
N LEU A 488 -5.44 2.07 -39.68
CA LEU A 488 -5.90 2.93 -40.77
C LEU A 488 -7.43 2.86 -40.96
N GLY A 489 -8.04 1.68 -40.79
CA GLY A 489 -9.49 1.49 -40.83
C GLY A 489 -10.27 2.30 -39.78
N ARG A 490 -9.59 2.79 -38.73
CA ARG A 490 -10.19 3.66 -37.70
C ARG A 490 -10.41 5.10 -38.19
N ASN A 491 -9.87 5.49 -39.35
CA ASN A 491 -10.01 6.83 -39.96
C ASN A 491 -9.69 7.99 -38.98
N THR A 492 -8.61 7.87 -38.21
CA THR A 492 -8.27 8.86 -37.17
C THR A 492 -7.94 10.22 -37.76
N THR A 493 -8.45 11.29 -37.15
CA THR A 493 -8.05 12.68 -37.43
C THR A 493 -6.61 12.95 -36.98
N ASP A 494 -5.95 13.98 -37.51
CA ASP A 494 -4.57 14.30 -37.13
C ASP A 494 -4.42 14.64 -35.64
N ARG A 495 -5.46 15.23 -35.03
CA ARG A 495 -5.52 15.48 -33.59
C ARG A 495 -5.55 14.17 -32.78
N GLN A 496 -6.30 13.16 -33.24
CA GLN A 496 -6.31 11.83 -32.61
C GLN A 496 -4.99 11.10 -32.84
N PHE A 497 -4.43 11.17 -34.05
CA PHE A 497 -3.12 10.59 -34.38
C PHE A 497 -2.01 11.15 -33.47
N VAL A 498 -1.88 12.47 -33.37
CA VAL A 498 -0.93 13.13 -32.45
C VAL A 498 -1.19 12.74 -30.99
N THR A 499 -2.46 12.70 -30.55
CA THR A 499 -2.80 12.25 -29.19
C THR A 499 -2.34 10.81 -28.92
N ASN A 500 -2.46 9.92 -29.90
CA ASN A 500 -2.01 8.54 -29.77
C ASN A 500 -0.48 8.44 -29.73
N LEU A 501 0.25 9.25 -30.52
CA LEU A 501 1.72 9.31 -30.44
C LEU A 501 2.22 9.70 -29.04
N TYR A 502 1.65 10.75 -28.43
CA TYR A 502 1.98 11.16 -27.05
C TYR A 502 1.70 10.06 -26.01
N ARG A 503 0.59 9.34 -26.18
CA ARG A 503 0.24 8.21 -25.31
C ARG A 503 1.23 7.06 -25.47
N THR A 504 1.48 6.60 -26.71
CA THR A 504 2.40 5.50 -27.03
C THR A 504 3.83 5.76 -26.57
N PHE A 505 4.39 6.92 -26.90
CA PHE A 505 5.82 7.16 -26.71
C PHE A 505 6.18 7.77 -25.35
N PHE A 506 5.26 8.48 -24.69
CA PHE A 506 5.54 9.24 -23.46
C PHE A 506 4.53 8.99 -22.33
N GLN A 507 3.55 8.09 -22.51
CA GLN A 507 2.49 7.75 -21.53
C GLN A 507 1.68 8.95 -20.97
N ARG A 508 1.64 10.08 -21.70
CA ARG A 508 0.95 11.32 -21.30
C ARG A 508 0.00 11.82 -22.39
N PRO A 509 -0.96 12.70 -22.05
CA PRO A 509 -1.60 13.53 -23.07
C PRO A 509 -0.61 14.56 -23.65
N PRO A 510 -0.85 15.04 -24.88
CA PRO A 510 -0.23 16.27 -25.38
C PRO A 510 -0.61 17.45 -24.50
N ASP A 511 0.34 18.36 -24.30
CA ASP A 511 0.10 19.74 -23.91
C ASP A 511 -0.39 20.58 -25.11
N ASP A 512 -1.03 21.72 -24.85
CA ASP A 512 -1.65 22.55 -25.91
C ASP A 512 -0.62 23.03 -26.96
N GLY A 513 0.58 23.41 -26.52
CA GLY A 513 1.66 23.88 -27.39
C GLY A 513 2.21 22.78 -28.29
N GLY A 514 2.46 21.59 -27.73
CA GLY A 514 2.85 20.39 -28.48
C GLY A 514 1.79 19.96 -29.49
N MET A 515 0.51 19.91 -29.08
CA MET A 515 -0.61 19.64 -29.98
C MET A 515 -0.67 20.64 -31.15
N GLU A 516 -0.60 21.94 -30.87
CA GLU A 516 -0.65 22.98 -31.88
C GLU A 516 0.58 22.95 -32.82
N TYR A 517 1.77 22.62 -32.29
CA TYR A 517 2.98 22.42 -33.09
C TYR A 517 2.81 21.29 -34.10
N TRP A 518 2.42 20.09 -33.67
CA TRP A 518 2.30 18.93 -34.58
C TRP A 518 1.13 19.06 -35.56
N LEU A 519 0.02 19.69 -35.17
CA LEU A 519 -1.07 19.99 -36.10
C LEU A 519 -0.65 20.97 -37.21
N ARG A 520 0.28 21.91 -36.95
CA ARG A 520 0.90 22.73 -38.01
C ARG A 520 1.82 21.94 -38.92
N GLN A 521 2.48 20.88 -38.43
CA GLN A 521 3.30 20.00 -39.27
C GLN A 521 2.45 19.16 -40.24
N LEU A 522 1.26 18.73 -39.80
CA LEU A 522 0.32 17.87 -40.54
C LEU A 522 -0.75 18.64 -41.35
N ALA A 523 -0.71 19.97 -41.37
CA ALA A 523 -1.66 20.78 -42.14
C ALA A 523 -1.54 20.50 -43.65
N PRO A 524 -2.55 20.81 -44.49
CA PRO A 524 -2.48 20.60 -45.95
C PRO A 524 -1.36 21.36 -46.68
N VAL A 525 -0.77 22.36 -46.02
CA VAL A 525 0.43 23.12 -46.47
C VAL A 525 1.65 22.89 -45.56
N GLY A 526 1.56 21.90 -44.66
CA GLY A 526 2.60 21.53 -43.71
C GLY A 526 3.70 20.68 -44.35
N PRO A 527 4.92 20.67 -43.79
CA PRO A 527 6.09 20.05 -44.42
C PRO A 527 6.26 18.55 -44.09
N ARG A 528 5.31 17.89 -43.41
CA ARG A 528 5.49 16.52 -42.89
C ARG A 528 4.25 15.63 -43.08
N SER A 529 4.47 14.38 -43.44
CA SER A 529 3.47 13.32 -43.34
C SER A 529 3.30 12.83 -41.89
N ARG A 530 2.29 11.99 -41.66
CA ARG A 530 2.12 11.29 -40.37
C ARG A 530 3.33 10.45 -39.97
N ASN A 531 4.03 9.83 -40.91
CA ASN A 531 5.25 9.05 -40.60
C ASN A 531 6.45 9.96 -40.28
N ASP A 532 6.57 11.12 -40.92
CA ASP A 532 7.60 12.12 -40.57
C ASP A 532 7.35 12.77 -39.20
N VAL A 533 6.09 12.80 -38.74
CA VAL A 533 5.72 13.19 -37.38
C VAL A 533 5.98 12.06 -36.39
N LEU A 534 5.64 10.80 -36.71
CA LEU A 534 5.98 9.62 -35.89
C LEU A 534 7.49 9.55 -35.61
N GLN A 535 8.34 9.68 -36.64
CA GLN A 535 9.79 9.76 -36.43
C GLN A 535 10.21 10.96 -35.58
N GLY A 536 9.52 12.10 -35.71
CA GLY A 536 9.74 13.26 -34.84
C GLY A 536 9.49 13.03 -33.34
N PHE A 537 8.72 11.99 -32.96
CA PHE A 537 8.59 11.54 -31.58
C PHE A 537 9.73 10.59 -31.18
N VAL A 538 10.06 9.63 -32.04
CA VAL A 538 11.11 8.63 -31.79
C VAL A 538 12.51 9.27 -31.72
N ASP A 539 12.82 10.20 -32.62
CA ASP A 539 14.10 10.92 -32.65
C ASP A 539 14.18 12.02 -31.57
N SER A 540 13.14 12.15 -30.72
CA SER A 540 13.08 13.18 -29.69
C SER A 540 13.90 12.82 -28.45
N ARG A 541 14.48 13.85 -27.80
CA ARG A 541 15.10 13.69 -26.49
C ARG A 541 14.12 13.23 -25.41
N GLU A 542 12.82 13.49 -25.57
CA GLU A 542 11.79 12.99 -24.65
C GLU A 542 11.68 11.46 -24.74
N PHE A 543 11.76 10.87 -25.95
CA PHE A 543 11.77 9.42 -26.12
C PHE A 543 13.06 8.79 -25.59
N THR A 544 14.22 9.37 -25.88
CA THR A 544 15.50 8.90 -25.33
C THR A 544 15.48 8.87 -23.79
N ASN A 545 15.00 9.96 -23.17
CA ASN A 545 14.87 10.04 -21.71
C ASN A 545 13.86 9.02 -21.16
N PHE A 546 12.70 8.85 -21.83
CA PHE A 546 11.67 7.89 -21.43
C PHE A 546 12.18 6.45 -21.49
N MET A 547 12.80 6.05 -22.61
CA MET A 547 13.32 4.70 -22.81
C MET A 547 14.44 4.37 -21.81
N SER A 548 15.38 5.29 -21.56
CA SER A 548 16.41 5.07 -20.55
C SER A 548 15.90 5.14 -19.11
N GLY A 549 14.74 5.77 -18.87
CA GLY A 549 13.99 5.63 -17.62
C GLY A 549 13.40 4.23 -17.40
N LEU A 550 13.18 3.47 -18.48
CA LEU A 550 12.76 2.05 -18.45
C LEU A 550 13.94 1.06 -18.43
N GLY A 551 15.18 1.56 -18.56
CA GLY A 551 16.40 0.74 -18.59
C GLY A 551 16.96 0.43 -19.99
N PHE A 552 16.48 1.10 -21.04
CA PHE A 552 16.89 0.91 -22.44
C PHE A 552 17.86 1.96 -22.98
#